data_AF-A0A8S3EUJ9-F1
#
_entry.id   AF-A0A8S3EUJ9-F1
#
_cell.length_a   1.000
_cell.length_b   1.000
_cell.length_c   1.000
_cell.angle_alpha   90.00
_cell.angle_beta   90.00
_cell.angle_gamma   90.00
#
_symmetry.space_group_name_H-M   'P 1'
#
loop_
_entity.id
_entity.type
_entity.pdbx_description
1 polymer ?
#
loop_
_entity_poly.entity_id
_entity_poly.type
_entity_poly.pdbx_seq_one_letter_code
_entity_poly.pdbx_strand_id
1 'polypeptide(L)'
;MVDPRLLLTSVFLIIVNNCYVYGRPLTFIEQQVQLCINQDIKRQPVIIDTDTDVDDLWAIHYLLNVPTVDVLAITTVGDGYSKPFYSGSNVLTFLDLIGCSNGVGVGYGVNLPLMSSGYVIPSS
;
A
#
# COMPACT_ATOMS: atom_id res chain seq x y z
N MET A 1 -4.74 -51.50 2.49
CA MET A 1 -5.30 -51.01 1.21
C MET A 1 -6.06 -49.74 1.56
N VAL A 2 -5.46 -48.58 1.27
CA VAL A 2 -5.99 -47.26 1.66
C VAL A 2 -6.94 -46.79 0.57
N ASP A 3 -8.12 -46.27 0.95
CA ASP A 3 -9.10 -45.71 0.02
C ASP A 3 -8.51 -44.46 -0.67
N PRO A 4 -8.41 -44.42 -2.00
CA PRO A 4 -7.84 -43.28 -2.74
C PRO A 4 -8.69 -42.00 -2.64
N ARG A 5 -9.87 -42.02 -2.01
CA ARG A 5 -10.72 -40.85 -1.78
C ARG A 5 -10.35 -40.04 -0.52
N LEU A 6 -9.47 -40.55 0.33
CA LEU A 6 -9.09 -39.90 1.60
C LEU A 6 -7.80 -39.04 1.52
N LEU A 7 -7.30 -38.73 0.33
CA LEU A 7 -6.02 -38.01 0.12
C LEU A 7 -6.14 -36.59 -0.47
N LEU A 8 -7.29 -35.92 -0.34
CA LEU A 8 -7.46 -34.55 -0.85
C LEU A 8 -8.14 -33.64 0.18
N THR A 9 -7.56 -33.50 1.37
CA THR A 9 -7.73 -32.31 2.19
C THR A 9 -6.59 -31.34 1.91
N SER A 10 -6.45 -30.92 0.65
CA SER A 10 -5.61 -29.78 0.32
C SER A 10 -6.33 -28.53 0.83
N VAL A 11 -5.86 -28.02 1.96
CA VAL A 11 -6.25 -26.70 2.46
C VAL A 11 -5.70 -25.67 1.48
N PHE A 12 -6.52 -25.27 0.50
CA PHE A 12 -6.20 -24.13 -0.35
C PHE A 12 -6.56 -22.86 0.42
N LEU A 13 -5.55 -22.17 0.94
CA LEU A 13 -5.68 -20.78 1.36
C LEU A 13 -5.64 -19.93 0.10
N ILE A 14 -6.80 -19.48 -0.39
CA ILE A 14 -6.85 -18.44 -1.42
C ILE A 14 -7.00 -17.11 -0.67
N ILE A 15 -5.94 -16.31 -0.65
CA ILE A 15 -6.00 -14.93 -0.15
C ILE A 15 -6.44 -14.05 -1.32
N VAL A 16 -7.68 -13.58 -1.28
CA VAL A 16 -8.12 -12.45 -2.10
C VAL A 16 -8.58 -11.37 -1.12
N ASN A 17 -7.90 -10.23 -1.09
CA ASN A 17 -8.28 -9.05 -0.30
C ASN A 17 -8.61 -9.32 1.19
N ASN A 18 -7.76 -10.07 1.91
CA ASN A 18 -7.95 -10.38 3.34
C ASN A 18 -9.22 -11.18 3.72
N CYS A 19 -9.96 -11.79 2.77
CA CYS A 19 -11.05 -12.73 3.07
C CYS A 19 -10.49 -14.15 3.33
N TYR A 20 -10.62 -14.67 4.55
CA TYR A 20 -10.21 -16.02 4.91
C TYR A 20 -11.35 -17.01 4.68
N VAL A 21 -11.23 -17.90 3.68
CA VAL A 21 -12.22 -18.95 3.42
C VAL A 21 -11.65 -20.31 3.86
N TYR A 22 -12.20 -20.89 4.94
CA TYR A 22 -11.81 -22.20 5.45
C TYR A 22 -12.84 -23.29 5.11
N GLY A 23 -12.38 -24.36 4.44
CA GLY A 23 -12.84 -25.73 4.64
C GLY A 23 -14.31 -26.09 4.36
N ARG A 24 -14.94 -25.60 3.28
CA ARG A 24 -16.32 -25.98 2.92
C ARG A 24 -16.50 -26.35 1.43
N PRO A 25 -17.58 -27.06 1.05
CA PRO A 25 -17.79 -27.53 -0.32
C PRO A 25 -17.72 -26.39 -1.36
N LEU A 26 -17.16 -26.68 -2.53
CA LEU A 26 -16.85 -25.71 -3.60
C LEU A 26 -18.00 -24.76 -3.97
N THR A 27 -19.25 -25.21 -3.89
CA THR A 27 -20.45 -24.40 -4.19
C THR A 27 -20.71 -23.26 -3.19
N PHE A 28 -20.19 -23.36 -1.97
CA PHE A 28 -20.28 -22.30 -0.95
C PHE A 28 -19.09 -21.33 -1.01
N ILE A 29 -17.95 -21.78 -1.53
CA ILE A 29 -16.75 -20.97 -1.76
C ILE A 29 -17.04 -19.93 -2.85
N GLU A 30 -17.66 -20.33 -3.96
CA GLU A 30 -18.00 -19.41 -5.05
C GLU A 30 -18.93 -18.29 -4.58
N GLN A 31 -19.93 -18.59 -3.75
CA GLN A 31 -20.84 -17.57 -3.19
C GLN A 31 -20.16 -16.62 -2.20
N GLN A 32 -19.24 -17.11 -1.35
CA GLN A 32 -18.51 -16.23 -0.43
C GLN A 32 -17.42 -15.41 -1.12
N VAL A 33 -16.74 -15.98 -2.13
CA VAL A 33 -15.83 -15.24 -3.00
C VAL A 33 -16.60 -14.14 -3.75
N GLN A 34 -17.79 -14.45 -4.28
CA GLN A 34 -18.63 -13.44 -4.94
C GLN A 34 -19.12 -12.36 -3.95
N LEU A 35 -19.41 -12.71 -2.70
CA LEU A 35 -19.78 -11.75 -1.64
C LEU A 35 -18.60 -10.85 -1.25
N CYS A 36 -17.37 -11.38 -1.13
CA CYS A 36 -16.17 -10.56 -0.90
C CYS A 36 -15.80 -9.69 -2.12
N ILE A 37 -16.06 -10.17 -3.35
CA ILE A 37 -15.85 -9.43 -4.61
C ILE A 37 -16.89 -8.30 -4.78
N ASN A 38 -18.14 -8.53 -4.35
CA ASN A 38 -19.24 -7.57 -4.48
C ASN A 38 -19.37 -6.60 -3.29
N GLN A 39 -18.47 -6.64 -2.31
CA GLN A 39 -18.37 -5.50 -1.41
C GLN A 39 -17.73 -4.37 -2.20
N ASP A 40 -18.56 -3.40 -2.57
CA ASP A 40 -18.14 -2.07 -2.99
C ASP A 40 -17.52 -1.41 -1.76
N ILE A 41 -16.34 -1.89 -1.35
CA ILE A 41 -15.57 -1.33 -0.26
C ILE A 41 -15.20 0.06 -0.74
N LYS A 42 -16.01 1.03 -0.32
CA LYS A 42 -15.77 2.44 -0.60
C LYS A 42 -14.37 2.77 -0.07
N ARG A 43 -13.42 2.88 -0.98
CA ARG A 43 -12.06 3.23 -0.63
C ARG A 43 -12.03 4.69 -0.21
N GLN A 44 -11.32 4.97 0.86
CA GLN A 44 -11.05 6.32 1.31
C GLN A 44 -9.95 6.89 0.40
N PRO A 45 -10.23 7.93 -0.40
CA PRO A 45 -9.21 8.59 -1.18
C PRO A 45 -8.25 9.34 -0.25
N VAL A 46 -6.95 9.19 -0.48
CA VAL A 46 -5.89 9.88 0.28
C VAL A 46 -4.81 10.41 -0.64
N ILE A 47 -4.21 11.54 -0.24
CA ILE A 47 -2.94 12.03 -0.77
C ILE A 47 -1.94 11.95 0.38
N ILE A 48 -0.77 11.38 0.12
CA ILE A 48 0.31 11.29 1.10
C ILE A 48 1.26 12.46 0.87
N ASP A 49 1.61 13.20 1.92
CA ASP A 49 2.59 14.28 1.88
C ASP A 49 3.69 13.97 2.92
N THR A 50 4.96 13.90 2.49
CA THR A 50 6.05 13.36 3.32
C THR A 50 7.42 13.96 2.93
N ASP A 51 8.36 14.02 3.87
CA ASP A 51 9.76 14.39 3.62
C ASP A 51 10.65 13.18 3.25
N THR A 52 10.09 11.97 3.22
CA THR A 52 10.67 10.69 2.79
C THR A 52 11.97 10.29 3.52
N ASP A 53 11.81 9.70 4.70
CA ASP A 53 12.77 8.81 5.33
C ASP A 53 12.30 7.34 5.27
N VAL A 54 13.04 6.42 5.89
CA VAL A 54 12.79 4.97 5.84
C VAL A 54 11.41 4.60 6.40
N ASP A 55 10.97 5.25 7.47
CA ASP A 55 9.66 4.99 8.08
C ASP A 55 8.50 5.45 7.20
N ASP A 56 8.65 6.55 6.47
CA ASP A 56 7.67 6.99 5.46
C ASP A 56 7.49 5.96 4.35
N LEU A 57 8.57 5.35 3.86
CA LEU A 57 8.51 4.33 2.82
C LEU A 57 7.71 3.10 3.30
N TRP A 58 7.88 2.70 4.55
CA TRP A 58 7.08 1.63 5.15
C TRP A 58 5.61 2.02 5.35
N ALA A 59 5.34 3.28 5.72
CA ALA A 59 3.98 3.79 5.83
C ALA A 59 3.27 3.85 4.46
N ILE A 60 3.97 4.28 3.40
CA ILE A 60 3.48 4.25 2.01
C ILE A 60 3.15 2.81 1.62
N HIS A 61 4.09 1.87 1.84
CA HIS A 61 3.86 0.47 1.52
C HIS A 61 2.66 -0.11 2.27
N TYR A 62 2.51 0.21 3.56
CA TYR A 62 1.35 -0.20 4.33
C TYR A 62 0.05 0.33 3.70
N LEU A 63 -0.04 1.63 3.42
CA LEU A 63 -1.25 2.26 2.86
C LEU A 63 -1.61 1.74 1.47
N LEU A 64 -0.62 1.46 0.61
CA LEU A 64 -0.84 0.87 -0.71
C LEU A 64 -1.47 -0.54 -0.64
N ASN A 65 -1.29 -1.24 0.49
CA ASN A 65 -1.84 -2.57 0.71
C ASN A 65 -3.14 -2.58 1.52
N VAL A 66 -3.64 -1.41 1.98
CA VAL A 66 -4.91 -1.33 2.71
C VAL A 66 -6.07 -1.33 1.71
N PRO A 67 -6.94 -2.36 1.68
CA PRO A 67 -7.98 -2.50 0.66
C PRO A 67 -9.07 -1.42 0.72
N THR A 68 -9.18 -0.73 1.85
CA THR A 68 -10.12 0.37 2.10
C THR A 68 -9.51 1.75 1.81
N VAL A 69 -8.27 1.83 1.31
CA VAL A 69 -7.57 3.09 1.01
C VAL A 69 -7.28 3.15 -0.48
N ASP A 70 -7.44 4.34 -1.06
CA ASP A 70 -7.07 4.62 -2.45
C ASP A 70 -6.06 5.77 -2.46
N VAL A 71 -4.79 5.44 -2.67
CA VAL A 71 -3.71 6.43 -2.70
C VAL A 71 -3.70 7.10 -4.06
N LEU A 72 -4.14 8.35 -4.11
CA LEU A 72 -4.29 9.10 -5.36
C LEU A 72 -2.96 9.70 -5.84
N ALA A 73 -2.13 10.16 -4.91
CA ALA A 73 -0.84 10.79 -5.17
C ALA A 73 0.04 10.77 -3.92
N ILE A 74 1.35 10.88 -4.15
CA ILE A 74 2.35 11.13 -3.12
C ILE A 74 3.04 12.45 -3.45
N THR A 75 3.09 13.39 -2.51
CA THR A 75 3.88 14.62 -2.60
C THR A 75 5.03 14.58 -1.63
N THR A 76 6.13 15.23 -2.00
CA THR A 76 7.34 15.27 -1.18
C THR A 76 7.70 16.69 -0.75
N VAL A 77 8.13 16.88 0.49
CA VAL A 77 8.50 18.19 1.04
C VAL A 77 9.95 18.19 1.55
N GLY A 78 10.56 19.37 1.59
CA GLY A 78 12.02 19.54 1.76
C GLY A 78 12.47 20.10 3.09
N ASP A 79 11.52 20.35 3.99
CA ASP A 79 11.73 20.97 5.30
C ASP A 79 11.92 19.95 6.44
N GLY A 80 12.07 18.67 6.09
CA GLY A 80 12.39 17.58 7.01
C GLY A 80 13.74 16.90 6.75
N TYR A 81 13.80 15.57 6.86
CA TYR A 81 15.02 14.76 6.82
C TYR A 81 15.69 14.71 5.44
N SER A 82 14.90 14.73 4.37
CA SER A 82 15.41 14.72 3.00
C SER A 82 14.95 15.96 2.21
N LYS A 83 15.75 16.31 1.20
CA LYS A 83 15.40 17.40 0.27
C LYS A 83 14.42 16.87 -0.78
N PRO A 84 13.51 17.70 -1.32
CA PRO A 84 12.39 17.25 -2.15
C PRO A 84 12.84 16.42 -3.34
N PHE A 85 13.96 16.79 -3.97
CA PHE A 85 14.50 16.04 -5.11
C PHE A 85 14.89 14.61 -4.73
N TYR A 86 15.59 14.43 -3.61
CA TYR A 86 16.00 13.11 -3.13
C TYR A 86 14.79 12.34 -2.59
N SER A 87 13.89 13.02 -1.87
CA SER A 87 12.65 12.43 -1.36
C SER A 87 11.79 11.86 -2.48
N GLY A 88 11.54 12.64 -3.55
CA GLY A 88 10.78 12.17 -4.71
C GLY A 88 11.49 11.04 -5.46
N SER A 89 12.82 11.11 -5.60
CA SER A 89 13.61 10.04 -6.23
C SER A 89 13.56 8.73 -5.44
N ASN A 90 13.60 8.81 -4.11
CA ASN A 90 13.49 7.67 -3.21
C ASN A 90 12.10 7.02 -3.33
N VAL A 91 11.02 7.81 -3.32
CA VAL A 91 9.66 7.30 -3.50
C VAL A 91 9.50 6.63 -4.87
N LEU A 92 9.94 7.27 -5.95
CA LEU A 92 9.85 6.69 -7.29
C LEU A 92 10.60 5.37 -7.40
N THR A 93 11.83 5.32 -6.88
CA THR A 93 12.64 4.09 -6.85
C THR A 93 11.95 3.01 -6.02
N PHE A 94 11.40 3.38 -4.87
CA PHE A 94 10.69 2.44 -4.00
C PHE A 94 9.43 1.87 -4.66
N LEU A 95 8.61 2.72 -5.31
CA LEU A 95 7.43 2.31 -6.05
C LEU A 95 7.79 1.35 -7.20
N ASP A 96 8.90 1.59 -7.88
CA ASP A 96 9.40 0.68 -8.92
C ASP A 96 9.80 -0.68 -8.33
N LEU A 97 10.52 -0.68 -7.21
CA LEU A 97 10.95 -1.90 -6.51
C LEU A 97 9.78 -2.77 -6.05
N ILE A 98 8.66 -2.16 -5.64
CA ILE A 98 7.46 -2.90 -5.19
C ILE A 98 6.47 -3.19 -6.32
N GLY A 99 6.78 -2.81 -7.57
CA GLY A 99 5.93 -3.05 -8.74
C GLY A 99 4.70 -2.14 -8.85
N CYS A 100 4.73 -0.96 -8.21
CA CYS A 100 3.63 0.02 -8.18
C CYS A 100 3.90 1.30 -9.00
N SER A 101 4.92 1.30 -9.87
CA SER A 101 5.38 2.49 -10.62
C SER A 101 4.35 3.11 -11.57
N ASN A 102 3.30 2.38 -11.95
CA ASN A 102 2.25 2.86 -12.88
C ASN A 102 0.95 3.31 -12.18
N GLY A 103 0.86 3.18 -10.86
CA GLY A 103 -0.41 3.35 -10.13
C GLY A 103 -0.58 4.69 -9.41
N VAL A 104 0.51 5.34 -9.00
CA VAL A 104 0.48 6.52 -8.11
C VAL A 104 1.44 7.59 -8.61
N GLY A 105 0.93 8.80 -8.83
CA GLY A 105 1.75 9.94 -9.23
C GLY A 105 2.57 10.48 -8.07
N VAL A 106 3.82 10.89 -8.34
CA VAL A 106 4.72 11.52 -7.36
C VAL A 106 4.95 12.99 -7.71
N GLY A 107 4.64 13.90 -6.79
CA GLY A 107 4.84 15.34 -6.90
C GLY A 107 6.01 15.84 -6.04
N TYR A 108 6.78 16.77 -6.60
CA TYR A 108 7.85 17.46 -5.87
C TYR A 108 7.32 18.76 -5.29
N GLY A 109 7.34 18.88 -3.96
CA GLY A 109 6.89 20.05 -3.22
C GLY A 109 8.00 21.07 -2.99
N VAL A 110 7.81 21.92 -1.98
CA VAL A 110 8.69 23.06 -1.69
C VAL A 110 9.95 22.64 -0.93
N ASN A 111 11.06 23.33 -1.18
CA ASN A 111 12.35 23.08 -0.53
C ASN A 111 12.46 23.66 0.88
N LEU A 112 11.60 24.62 1.22
CA LEU A 112 11.77 25.46 2.40
C LEU A 112 10.41 25.69 3.09
N PRO A 113 10.41 25.80 4.42
CA PRO A 113 9.22 26.20 5.16
C PRO A 113 8.84 27.64 4.80
N LEU A 114 7.57 28.00 5.03
CA LEU A 114 7.08 29.36 4.80
C LEU A 114 7.81 30.43 5.64
N MET A 115 8.39 30.05 6.79
CA MET A 115 9.19 30.93 7.64
C MET A 115 10.50 30.25 8.04
N SER A 116 11.62 31.00 7.95
CA SER A 116 12.97 30.51 8.25
C SER A 116 13.19 30.11 9.71
N SER A 117 12.36 30.60 10.64
CA SER A 117 12.39 30.23 12.06
C SER A 117 11.70 28.90 12.37
N GLY A 118 11.11 28.23 11.38
CA GLY A 118 10.38 26.96 11.52
C GLY A 118 11.18 25.72 11.12
N TYR A 119 12.49 25.83 10.91
CA TYR A 119 13.33 24.70 10.54
C TYR A 119 13.31 23.66 11.68
N VAL A 120 12.63 22.52 11.49
CA VAL A 120 12.52 21.47 12.50
C VAL A 120 13.83 20.68 12.62
N ILE A 121 14.63 20.61 11.54
CA ILE A 121 15.91 19.89 11.51
C ILE A 121 16.96 20.74 10.78
N PRO A 122 17.89 21.44 11.46
CA PRO A 122 18.84 22.34 10.82
C PRO A 122 19.69 21.62 9.75
N SER A 123 19.83 22.24 8.57
CA SER A 123 20.70 21.74 7.51
C SER A 123 22.16 21.78 7.97
N SER A 124 22.79 20.61 8.04
CA SER A 124 24.26 20.46 8.20
C SER A 124 25.01 20.92 6.96
#